data_AF-A0A7X2MT65-F1
#
_entry.id   AF-A0A7X2MT65-F1
#
_cell.length_a   1.000
_cell.length_b   1.000
_cell.length_c   1.000
_cell.angle_alpha   90.00
_cell.angle_beta   90.00
_cell.angle_gamma   90.00
#
_symmetry.space_group_name_H-M   'P 1'
#
loop_
_entity.id
_entity.type
_entity.pdbx_description
1 polymer ?
#
loop_
_entity_poly.entity_id
_entity_poly.type
_entity_poly.pdbx_seq_one_letter_code
_entity_poly.pdbx_strand_id
1 'polypeptide(L)'
;HVVPGHDGLILPTLGRTERDLQATGNQFITVEDSFSMVHASEGIGIPLAETQRSETWIVAGIAEAVLGDEKVKWRELAGDYNLIREHIAATIPGFADFNAKCDIPGGFYLGNAAAELRFNTPSQKAEFNASALPTSLFPNLDQDVPFTLQTLRSHDQYNTTIYGLDDRYRGVFG
;
A
#
# COMPACT_ATOMS: atom_id res chain seq x y z
N HIS A 1 -8.09 8.84 15.35
CA HIS A 1 -7.02 8.26 16.20
C HIS A 1 -6.72 9.12 17.43
N VAL A 2 -6.72 10.47 17.35
CA VAL A 2 -6.49 11.33 18.54
C VAL A 2 -7.78 11.82 19.22
N VAL A 3 -8.93 11.76 18.53
CA VAL A 3 -10.26 12.01 19.12
C VAL A 3 -11.19 10.94 18.54
N PRO A 4 -11.44 9.81 19.24
CA PRO A 4 -12.46 8.88 18.79
C PRO A 4 -13.84 9.57 18.85
N GLY A 5 -14.74 9.17 17.94
CA GLY A 5 -16.14 9.60 18.00
C GLY A 5 -16.87 8.95 19.19
N HIS A 6 -18.19 8.86 19.12
CA HIS A 6 -18.96 8.16 20.15
C HIS A 6 -18.47 6.72 20.35
N ASP A 7 -18.19 6.01 19.25
CA ASP A 7 -17.69 4.65 19.24
C ASP A 7 -16.34 4.54 18.52
N GLY A 8 -15.51 3.60 19.00
CA GLY A 8 -14.24 3.21 18.37
C GLY A 8 -14.17 1.70 18.25
N LEU A 9 -13.90 1.21 17.04
CA LEU A 9 -13.78 -0.22 16.76
C LEU A 9 -12.33 -0.57 16.45
N ILE A 10 -11.86 -1.67 17.02
CA ILE A 10 -10.59 -2.31 16.65
C ILE A 10 -10.95 -3.61 15.94
N LEU A 11 -10.60 -3.70 14.66
CA LEU A 11 -10.88 -4.86 13.83
C LEU A 11 -9.55 -5.59 13.57
N PRO A 12 -9.35 -6.81 14.10
CA PRO A 12 -8.12 -7.56 13.90
C PRO A 12 -7.91 -7.90 12.43
N THR A 13 -6.89 -7.30 11.81
CA THR A 13 -6.55 -7.54 10.41
C THR A 13 -5.50 -8.63 10.27
N LEU A 14 -5.50 -9.33 9.13
CA LEU A 14 -4.39 -10.20 8.74
C LEU A 14 -3.17 -9.35 8.40
N GLY A 15 -2.00 -9.70 8.96
CA GLY A 15 -0.75 -9.14 8.49
C GLY A 15 -0.40 -9.65 7.09
N ARG A 16 0.57 -8.98 6.46
CA ARG A 16 1.05 -9.36 5.12
C ARG A 16 1.75 -10.73 5.08
N THR A 17 2.15 -11.24 6.24
CA THR A 17 2.81 -12.53 6.37
C THR A 17 1.84 -13.70 6.42
N GLU A 18 0.59 -13.45 6.74
CA GLU A 18 -0.44 -14.45 6.96
C GLU A 18 -1.19 -14.81 5.67
N ARG A 19 -1.59 -16.07 5.56
CA ARG A 19 -2.47 -16.57 4.50
C ARG A 19 -3.83 -15.92 4.62
N ASP A 20 -4.37 -15.48 3.49
CA ASP A 20 -5.76 -15.07 3.36
C ASP A 20 -6.54 -16.16 2.63
N LEU A 21 -6.94 -17.21 3.37
CA LEU A 21 -7.70 -18.32 2.82
C LEU A 21 -9.16 -17.91 2.60
N GLN A 22 -9.56 -17.84 1.33
CA GLN A 22 -10.92 -17.57 0.89
C GLN A 22 -11.52 -18.79 0.16
N ALA A 23 -12.76 -18.67 -0.29
CA ALA A 23 -13.46 -19.75 -0.99
C ALA A 23 -12.73 -20.22 -2.26
N THR A 24 -11.99 -19.34 -2.94
CA THR A 24 -11.20 -19.67 -4.14
C THR A 24 -9.76 -20.08 -3.83
N GLY A 25 -9.39 -20.20 -2.55
CA GLY A 25 -8.06 -20.56 -2.10
C GLY A 25 -7.33 -19.41 -1.42
N ASN A 26 -6.02 -19.55 -1.25
CA ASN A 26 -5.21 -18.48 -0.67
C ASN A 26 -5.14 -17.31 -1.64
N GLN A 27 -5.42 -16.11 -1.14
CA GLN A 27 -5.39 -14.89 -1.94
C GLN A 27 -4.03 -14.21 -1.84
N PHE A 28 -3.67 -13.45 -2.87
CA PHE A 28 -2.47 -12.62 -2.90
C PHE A 28 -2.81 -11.20 -3.35
N ILE A 29 -2.06 -10.23 -2.84
CA ILE A 29 -2.11 -8.84 -3.32
C ILE A 29 -1.06 -8.65 -4.41
N THR A 30 -1.19 -7.57 -5.19
CA THR A 30 -0.15 -7.14 -6.13
C THR A 30 0.52 -5.88 -5.62
N VAL A 31 1.82 -5.75 -5.88
CA VAL A 31 2.59 -4.54 -5.58
C VAL A 31 3.42 -4.13 -6.77
N GLU A 32 3.58 -2.83 -6.96
CA GLU A 32 4.56 -2.22 -7.86
C GLU A 32 5.82 -1.87 -7.05
N ASP A 33 6.99 -2.27 -7.56
CA ASP A 33 8.29 -1.87 -6.98
C ASP A 33 8.89 -0.62 -7.66
N SER A 34 10.05 -0.18 -7.18
CA SER A 34 10.72 1.02 -7.70
C SER A 34 11.24 0.88 -9.15
N PHE A 35 11.16 -0.31 -9.75
CA PHE A 35 11.50 -0.56 -11.14
C PHE A 35 10.24 -0.69 -12.02
N SER A 36 9.08 -0.32 -11.50
CA SER A 36 7.77 -0.46 -12.16
C SER A 36 7.42 -1.90 -12.51
N MET A 37 7.90 -2.86 -11.72
CA MET A 37 7.49 -4.26 -11.80
C MET A 37 6.32 -4.51 -10.87
N VAL A 38 5.21 -4.98 -11.44
CA VAL A 38 4.04 -5.43 -10.71
C VAL A 38 4.12 -6.93 -10.51
N HIS A 39 4.10 -7.38 -9.26
CA HIS A 39 4.18 -8.81 -8.92
C HIS A 39 3.28 -9.18 -7.75
N ALA A 40 2.97 -10.48 -7.65
CA ALA A 40 2.18 -11.04 -6.56
C ALA A 40 2.98 -11.04 -5.24
N SER A 41 2.28 -10.78 -4.14
CA SER A 41 2.78 -10.91 -2.78
C SER A 41 1.75 -11.63 -1.95
N GLU A 42 2.14 -12.80 -1.44
CA GLU A 42 1.29 -13.75 -0.76
C GLU A 42 1.88 -14.07 0.62
N GLY A 43 1.03 -14.08 1.65
CA GLY A 43 1.41 -14.52 2.98
C GLY A 43 1.34 -16.05 3.10
N ILE A 44 2.26 -16.64 3.87
CA ILE A 44 2.35 -18.10 4.09
C ILE A 44 2.14 -18.51 5.55
N GLY A 45 2.12 -17.56 6.48
CA GLY A 45 1.88 -17.77 7.91
C GLY A 45 0.42 -18.14 8.19
N ILE A 46 0.20 -18.88 9.26
CA ILE A 46 -1.17 -19.19 9.71
C ILE A 46 -1.66 -17.99 10.52
N PRO A 47 -2.89 -17.50 10.31
CA PRO A 47 -3.48 -16.47 11.15
C PRO A 47 -3.42 -16.83 12.65
N LEU A 48 -3.19 -15.83 13.50
CA LEU A 48 -3.12 -16.00 14.95
C LEU A 48 -4.48 -16.28 15.58
N ALA A 49 -5.57 -15.88 14.91
CA ALA A 49 -6.94 -16.18 15.34
C ALA A 49 -7.88 -16.36 14.15
N GLU A 50 -8.86 -17.25 14.31
CA GLU A 50 -9.93 -17.48 13.31
C GLU A 50 -10.83 -16.27 13.07
N THR A 51 -10.77 -15.26 13.96
CA THR A 51 -11.52 -14.01 13.85
C THR A 51 -10.79 -12.92 13.05
N GLN A 52 -9.51 -13.12 12.71
CA GLN A 52 -8.81 -12.19 11.83
C GLN A 52 -9.40 -12.24 10.43
N ARG A 53 -9.42 -11.08 9.77
CA ARG A 53 -9.89 -10.92 8.39
C ARG A 53 -8.90 -10.07 7.62
N SER A 54 -8.78 -10.25 6.31
CA SER A 54 -7.97 -9.35 5.49
C SER A 54 -8.57 -7.94 5.46
N GLU A 55 -7.74 -6.95 5.14
CA GLU A 55 -8.19 -5.58 4.95
C GLU A 55 -9.30 -5.50 3.89
N THR A 56 -9.14 -6.25 2.79
CA THR A 56 -10.16 -6.39 1.74
C THR A 56 -11.49 -6.87 2.30
N TRP A 57 -11.48 -7.92 3.13
CA TRP A 57 -12.71 -8.46 3.72
C TRP A 57 -13.36 -7.50 4.72
N ILE A 58 -12.55 -6.80 5.52
CA ILE A 58 -13.03 -5.80 6.47
C ILE A 58 -13.71 -4.65 5.71
N VAL A 59 -13.03 -4.07 4.71
CA VAL A 59 -13.55 -2.95 3.92
C VAL A 59 -14.80 -3.36 3.15
N ALA A 60 -14.78 -4.51 2.47
CA ALA A 60 -15.93 -5.03 1.73
C ALA A 60 -17.12 -5.30 2.66
N GLY A 61 -16.88 -5.86 3.84
CA GLY A 61 -17.93 -6.12 4.82
C GLY A 61 -18.58 -4.85 5.37
N ILE A 62 -17.78 -3.80 5.61
CA ILE A 62 -18.30 -2.47 5.98
C ILE A 62 -19.10 -1.88 4.83
N ALA A 63 -18.57 -1.92 3.60
CA ALA A 63 -19.23 -1.36 2.43
C ALA A 63 -20.58 -2.04 2.14
N GLU A 64 -20.64 -3.37 2.22
CA GLU A 64 -21.90 -4.11 2.09
C GLU A 64 -22.91 -3.73 3.17
N ALA A 65 -22.48 -3.64 4.43
CA ALA A 65 -23.36 -3.29 5.54
C ALA A 65 -23.96 -1.87 5.41
N VAL A 66 -23.22 -0.95 4.78
CA VAL A 66 -23.61 0.45 4.64
C VAL A 66 -24.36 0.72 3.32
N LEU A 67 -23.92 0.11 2.23
CA LEU A 67 -24.37 0.43 0.87
C LEU A 67 -25.25 -0.66 0.25
N GLY A 68 -25.33 -1.85 0.85
CA GLY A 68 -25.90 -3.04 0.25
C GLY A 68 -25.03 -3.62 -0.87
N ASP A 69 -25.57 -4.61 -1.58
CA ASP A 69 -24.88 -5.39 -2.62
C ASP A 69 -25.49 -5.20 -4.02
N GLU A 70 -26.39 -4.23 -4.21
CA GLU A 70 -27.09 -4.03 -5.49
C GLU A 70 -26.12 -3.63 -6.61
N LYS A 71 -25.21 -2.70 -6.32
CA LYS A 71 -24.27 -2.15 -7.32
C LYS A 71 -22.95 -2.91 -7.40
N VAL A 72 -22.47 -3.42 -6.26
CA VAL A 72 -21.18 -4.08 -6.14
C VAL A 72 -21.37 -5.32 -5.28
N LYS A 73 -20.96 -6.47 -5.79
CA LYS A 73 -20.94 -7.74 -5.04
C LYS A 73 -19.71 -7.81 -4.14
N TRP A 74 -19.73 -7.02 -3.07
CA TRP A 74 -18.59 -6.84 -2.15
C TRP A 74 -18.01 -8.16 -1.64
N ARG A 75 -18.87 -9.11 -1.27
CA ARG A 75 -18.44 -10.43 -0.76
C ARG A 75 -17.79 -11.30 -1.82
N GLU A 76 -18.22 -11.19 -3.07
CA GLU A 76 -17.57 -11.90 -4.18
C GLU A 76 -16.16 -11.34 -4.39
N LEU A 77 -16.01 -10.01 -4.43
CA LEU A 77 -14.70 -9.37 -4.57
C LEU A 77 -13.75 -9.71 -3.42
N ALA A 78 -14.26 -9.72 -2.19
CA ALA A 78 -13.46 -10.06 -1.02
C ALA A 78 -13.12 -11.56 -0.94
N GLY A 79 -13.94 -12.42 -1.56
CA GLY A 79 -13.71 -13.86 -1.62
C GLY A 79 -12.86 -14.32 -2.80
N ASP A 80 -12.68 -13.47 -3.81
CA ASP A 80 -11.86 -13.74 -5.00
C ASP A 80 -11.21 -12.47 -5.55
N TYR A 81 -9.91 -12.33 -5.30
CA TYR A 81 -9.14 -11.16 -5.71
C TYR A 81 -8.86 -11.14 -7.22
N ASN A 82 -9.14 -12.23 -7.95
CA ASN A 82 -9.14 -12.21 -9.40
C ASN A 82 -10.18 -11.19 -9.92
N LEU A 83 -11.36 -11.11 -9.28
CA LEU A 83 -12.43 -10.19 -9.70
C LEU A 83 -12.04 -8.72 -9.47
N ILE A 84 -11.31 -8.44 -8.39
CA ILE A 84 -10.76 -7.10 -8.14
C ILE A 84 -9.78 -6.72 -9.27
N ARG A 85 -8.90 -7.66 -9.65
CA ARG A 85 -7.95 -7.47 -10.75
C ARG A 85 -8.63 -7.35 -12.11
N GLU A 86 -9.74 -8.03 -12.35
CA GLU A 86 -10.58 -7.84 -13.54
C GLU A 86 -11.15 -6.41 -13.61
N HIS A 87 -11.65 -5.88 -12.48
CA HIS A 87 -12.10 -4.49 -12.43
C HIS A 87 -10.97 -3.48 -12.67
N ILE A 88 -9.77 -3.76 -12.14
CA ILE A 88 -8.58 -2.95 -12.42
C ILE A 88 -8.23 -3.01 -13.93
N ALA A 89 -8.19 -4.20 -14.52
CA ALA A 89 -7.91 -4.38 -15.94
C ALA A 89 -8.92 -3.66 -16.84
N ALA A 90 -10.19 -3.63 -16.43
CA ALA A 90 -11.26 -2.95 -17.17
C ALA A 90 -11.20 -1.41 -17.09
N THR A 91 -10.49 -0.84 -16.11
CA THR A 91 -10.55 0.60 -15.81
C THR A 91 -9.21 1.32 -15.89
N ILE A 92 -8.09 0.61 -15.70
CA ILE A 92 -6.75 1.20 -15.64
C ILE A 92 -5.94 0.77 -16.87
N PRO A 93 -5.56 1.71 -17.76
CA PRO A 93 -4.67 1.41 -18.88
C PRO A 93 -3.35 0.76 -18.41
N GLY A 94 -2.86 -0.22 -19.17
CA GLY A 94 -1.64 -0.98 -18.84
C GLY A 94 -1.89 -2.29 -18.08
N PHE A 95 -3.09 -2.48 -17.51
CA PHE A 95 -3.46 -3.67 -16.74
C PHE A 95 -4.29 -4.69 -17.53
N ALA A 96 -4.34 -4.61 -18.86
CA ALA A 96 -4.95 -5.68 -19.68
C ALA A 96 -4.34 -7.05 -19.32
N ASP A 97 -5.18 -8.09 -19.25
CA ASP A 97 -4.81 -9.45 -18.87
C ASP A 97 -4.12 -9.56 -17.50
N PHE A 98 -4.52 -8.71 -16.52
CA PHE A 98 -3.87 -8.61 -15.22
C PHE A 98 -3.71 -9.98 -14.53
N ASN A 99 -4.78 -10.77 -14.47
CA ASN A 99 -4.73 -12.08 -13.82
C ASN A 99 -3.68 -12.99 -14.43
N ALA A 100 -3.66 -13.13 -15.76
CA ALA A 100 -2.67 -13.94 -16.47
C ALA A 100 -1.25 -13.41 -16.29
N LYS A 101 -1.06 -12.08 -16.22
CA LYS A 101 0.26 -11.48 -15.99
C LYS A 101 0.79 -11.69 -14.58
N CYS A 102 -0.08 -11.85 -13.58
CA CYS A 102 0.33 -12.21 -12.21
C CYS A 102 0.90 -13.62 -12.11
N ASP A 103 0.52 -14.54 -13.02
CA ASP A 103 1.02 -15.91 -13.04
C ASP A 103 2.44 -16.00 -13.66
N ILE A 104 2.91 -14.94 -14.30
CA ILE A 104 4.26 -14.86 -14.84
C ILE A 104 5.25 -14.76 -13.67
N PRO A 105 6.28 -15.63 -13.58
CA PRO A 105 7.29 -15.51 -12.55
C PRO A 105 7.98 -14.13 -12.56
N GLY A 106 7.93 -13.43 -11.43
CA GLY A 106 8.44 -12.06 -11.30
C GLY A 106 7.45 -10.97 -11.76
N GLY A 107 6.28 -11.35 -12.26
CA GLY A 107 5.21 -10.44 -12.65
C GLY A 107 5.45 -9.76 -13.99
N PHE A 108 5.04 -8.50 -14.11
CA PHE A 108 5.09 -7.74 -15.36
C PHE A 108 5.50 -6.28 -15.16
N TYR A 109 6.13 -5.71 -16.19
CA TYR A 109 6.58 -4.33 -16.20
C TYR A 109 5.48 -3.38 -16.69
N LEU A 110 5.21 -2.29 -15.97
CA LEU A 110 4.24 -1.26 -16.38
C LEU A 110 4.79 -0.21 -17.34
N GLY A 111 6.11 -0.13 -17.50
CA GLY A 111 6.74 0.91 -18.29
C GLY A 111 7.21 2.10 -17.45
N ASN A 112 8.18 2.82 -18.00
CA ASN A 112 8.65 4.10 -17.47
C ASN A 112 8.68 5.10 -18.61
N ALA A 113 7.65 5.95 -18.69
CA ALA A 113 7.48 6.90 -19.77
C ALA A 113 8.69 7.86 -19.88
N ALA A 114 9.25 8.29 -18.74
CA ALA A 114 10.40 9.18 -18.72
C ALA A 114 11.67 8.50 -19.26
N ALA A 115 11.87 7.21 -18.99
CA ALA A 115 12.98 6.43 -19.55
C ALA A 115 12.88 6.31 -21.10
N GLU A 116 11.67 6.38 -21.64
CA GLU A 116 11.38 6.40 -23.07
C GLU A 116 11.33 7.82 -23.67
N LEU A 117 11.70 8.85 -22.90
CA LEU A 117 11.60 10.27 -23.26
C LEU A 117 10.17 10.72 -23.63
N ARG A 118 9.15 10.02 -23.11
CA ARG A 118 7.74 10.42 -23.21
C ARG A 118 7.35 11.20 -21.97
N PHE A 119 7.08 12.49 -22.15
CA PHE A 119 6.70 13.39 -21.07
C PHE A 119 5.23 13.77 -21.19
N ASN A 120 4.44 13.47 -20.16
CA ASN A 120 3.02 13.82 -20.08
C ASN A 120 2.83 15.30 -19.68
N THR A 121 3.48 16.21 -20.40
CA THR A 121 3.40 17.66 -20.23
C THR A 121 2.67 18.29 -21.43
N PRO A 122 2.11 19.51 -21.32
CA PRO A 122 1.51 20.19 -22.47
C PRO A 122 2.46 20.34 -23.66
N SER A 123 3.76 20.52 -23.41
CA SER A 123 4.79 20.62 -24.45
C SER A 123 5.28 19.29 -25.01
N GLN A 124 4.88 18.16 -24.40
CA GLN A 124 5.38 16.81 -24.68
C GLN A 124 6.91 16.66 -24.52
N LYS A 125 7.51 17.53 -23.70
CA LYS A 125 8.95 17.56 -23.39
C LYS A 125 9.17 17.64 -21.89
N ALA A 126 10.41 17.37 -21.46
CA ALA A 126 10.84 17.70 -20.10
C ALA A 126 10.74 19.21 -19.87
N GLU A 127 10.01 19.62 -18.83
CA GLU A 127 9.84 21.02 -18.45
C GLU A 127 10.72 21.32 -17.24
N PHE A 128 11.67 22.25 -17.41
CA PHE A 128 12.59 22.64 -16.36
C PHE A 128 11.98 23.74 -15.50
N ASN A 129 12.15 23.65 -14.19
CA ASN A 129 11.79 24.69 -13.24
C ASN A 129 13.06 25.29 -12.62
N ALA A 130 13.26 26.59 -12.87
CA ALA A 130 14.41 27.35 -12.36
C ALA A 130 14.03 28.23 -11.16
N SER A 131 13.05 27.81 -10.35
CA SER A 131 12.67 28.55 -9.14
C SER A 131 13.88 28.69 -8.23
N ALA A 132 14.06 29.89 -7.69
CA ALA A 132 15.11 30.13 -6.71
C ALA A 132 14.91 29.21 -5.50
N LEU A 133 16.02 28.62 -5.01
CA LEU A 133 16.00 27.92 -3.74
C LEU A 133 15.68 28.90 -2.60
N PRO A 134 15.00 28.46 -1.54
CA PRO A 134 14.75 29.31 -0.39
C PRO A 134 16.07 29.73 0.25
N THR A 135 16.15 30.99 0.69
CA THR A 135 17.36 31.56 1.33
C THR A 135 17.54 31.09 2.77
N SER A 136 16.51 30.47 3.36
CA SER A 136 16.49 29.92 4.71
C SER A 136 15.66 28.64 4.73
N LEU A 137 15.99 27.72 5.64
CA LEU A 137 15.15 26.55 5.94
C LEU A 137 13.79 26.96 6.52
N PHE A 138 13.72 28.15 7.11
CA PHE A 138 12.53 28.68 7.77
C PHE A 138 12.20 30.10 7.27
N PRO A 139 11.74 30.25 6.02
CA PRO A 139 11.56 31.58 5.41
C PRO A 139 10.46 32.42 6.08
N ASN A 140 9.59 31.82 6.89
CA ASN A 140 8.48 32.47 7.58
C ASN A 140 8.66 32.59 9.10
N LEU A 141 9.86 32.32 9.64
CA LEU A 141 10.15 32.52 11.06
C LEU A 141 10.87 33.85 11.26
N ASP A 142 10.21 34.78 11.95
CA ASP A 142 10.77 36.09 12.34
C ASP A 142 11.59 36.03 13.65
N GLN A 143 12.04 34.85 14.04
CA GLN A 143 12.81 34.61 15.27
C GLN A 143 14.04 33.75 14.99
N ASP A 144 15.13 34.03 15.69
CA ASP A 144 16.33 33.21 15.65
C ASP A 144 16.08 31.88 16.36
N VAL A 145 16.29 30.76 15.67
CA VAL A 145 16.06 29.42 16.19
C VAL A 145 17.40 28.74 16.45
N PRO A 146 17.73 28.38 17.70
CA PRO A 146 19.04 27.83 18.03
C PRO A 146 19.26 26.40 17.53
N PHE A 147 18.17 25.70 17.16
CA PHE A 147 18.22 24.29 16.72
C PHE A 147 17.18 24.00 15.64
N THR A 148 17.55 23.09 14.74
CA THR A 148 16.66 22.49 13.72
C THR A 148 16.34 21.06 14.13
N LEU A 149 15.07 20.73 14.37
CA LEU A 149 14.63 19.35 14.56
C LEU A 149 14.50 18.66 13.20
N GLN A 150 15.19 17.53 13.02
CA GLN A 150 15.10 16.69 11.83
C GLN A 150 14.82 15.24 12.23
N THR A 151 14.10 14.52 11.37
CA THR A 151 13.86 13.09 11.52
C THR A 151 14.60 12.33 10.41
N LEU A 152 15.30 11.27 10.78
CA LEU A 152 16.05 10.41 9.88
C LEU A 152 15.58 8.96 10.04
N ARG A 153 15.82 8.13 9.02
CA ARG A 153 15.54 6.69 9.09
C ARG A 153 16.78 5.98 9.63
N SER A 154 16.58 5.10 10.60
CA SER A 154 17.59 4.12 11.02
C SER A 154 17.56 2.91 10.09
N HIS A 155 18.70 2.25 9.87
CA HIS A 155 18.80 1.04 9.07
C HIS A 155 17.94 -0.10 9.64
N ASP A 156 17.98 -0.28 10.96
CA ASP A 156 17.30 -1.37 11.66
C ASP A 156 15.87 -1.03 12.04
N GLN A 157 15.27 -0.01 11.43
CA GLN A 157 13.91 0.42 11.74
C GLN A 157 13.10 0.55 10.46
N TYR A 158 12.01 -0.22 10.39
CA TYR A 158 11.01 -0.04 9.36
C TYR A 158 9.78 0.65 9.95
N ASN A 159 9.56 1.89 9.55
CA ASN A 159 8.49 2.73 10.10
C ASN A 159 8.54 2.80 11.62
N THR A 160 7.54 2.25 12.32
CA THR A 160 7.47 2.27 13.79
C THR A 160 8.03 1.01 14.43
N THR A 161 8.45 0.02 13.63
CA THR A 161 8.96 -1.27 14.10
C THR A 161 10.47 -1.28 14.05
N ILE A 162 11.09 -1.66 15.17
CA ILE A 162 12.53 -1.84 15.30
C ILE A 162 12.84 -3.32 15.02
N TYR A 163 13.87 -3.61 14.24
CA TYR A 163 14.35 -4.96 13.92
C TYR A 163 15.76 -5.22 14.46
N GLY A 164 16.30 -4.30 15.25
CA GLY A 164 17.52 -4.52 16.01
C GLY A 164 17.37 -5.71 16.96
N LEU A 165 18.50 -6.35 17.27
CA LEU A 165 18.52 -7.54 18.12
C LEU A 165 18.08 -7.22 19.56
N ASP A 166 18.29 -5.98 20.01
CA ASP A 166 17.81 -5.45 21.28
C ASP A 166 16.68 -4.42 21.06
N ASP A 167 15.43 -4.82 21.32
CA ASP A 167 14.30 -3.90 21.44
C ASP A 167 13.87 -3.80 22.92
N ARG A 168 14.39 -2.78 23.60
CA ARG A 168 14.06 -2.48 25.00
C ARG A 168 12.57 -2.20 25.23
N TYR A 169 11.86 -1.61 24.27
CA TYR A 169 10.44 -1.25 24.42
C TYR A 169 9.53 -2.47 24.34
N ARG A 170 9.89 -3.47 23.54
CA ARG A 170 9.18 -4.75 23.43
C ARG A 170 9.77 -5.88 24.27
N GLY A 171 10.91 -5.65 24.92
CA GLY A 171 11.60 -6.64 25.75
C GLY A 171 12.29 -7.76 24.96
N VAL A 172 12.71 -7.48 23.73
CA VAL A 172 13.49 -8.41 22.89
C VAL A 172 14.98 -8.13 23.12
N PHE A 173 15.77 -9.17 23.35
CA PHE A 173 17.22 -9.09 23.53
C PHE A 173 17.89 -10.21 22.73
N GLY A 174 19.01 -9.94 22.05
CA GLY A 174 19.63 -10.87 21.09
C GLY A 174 21.07 -10.54 20.74
#